data_AF-A0A6M3LJ03-F1
#
_entry.id   AF-A0A6M3LJ03-F1
#
_cell.length_a   1.000
_cell.length_b   1.000
_cell.length_c   1.000
_cell.angle_alpha   90.00
_cell.angle_beta   90.00
_cell.angle_gamma   90.00
#
_symmetry.space_group_name_H-M   'P 1'
#
loop_
_entity.id
_entity.type
_entity.pdbx_description
1 polymer ?
#
loop_
_entity_poly.entity_id
_entity_poly.type
_entity_poly.pdbx_seq_one_letter_code
_entity_poly.pdbx_strand_id
1 'polypeptide(L)'
;MARRLDLKNYTFGLPDQKGVIQFTTYQFQKTIEDLLPHHNLGLNGPELLMAMDVVKKVEVAKGEVILTEDDYQLILDTCKKFRGFTKYDEQFLRRVYNCPVIPDEGKIIKFSDNGKKSK
;
A
#
# COMPACT_ATOMS: atom_id res chain seq x y z
N MET A 1 -4.81 -16.70 -1.50
CA MET A 1 -5.64 -15.48 -1.63
C MET A 1 -4.71 -14.33 -1.99
N ALA A 2 -5.12 -13.47 -2.92
CA ALA A 2 -4.35 -12.29 -3.30
C ALA A 2 -4.97 -11.04 -2.67
N ARG A 3 -4.18 -9.99 -2.50
CA ARG A 3 -4.64 -8.70 -1.96
C ARG A 3 -4.33 -7.57 -2.91
N ARG A 4 -5.14 -6.52 -2.88
CA ARG A 4 -4.97 -5.35 -3.74
C ARG A 4 -4.63 -4.13 -2.91
N LEU A 5 -3.41 -3.61 -3.08
CA LEU A 5 -2.95 -2.42 -2.40
C LEU A 5 -3.02 -1.19 -3.31
N ASP A 6 -3.71 -0.15 -2.87
CA ASP A 6 -3.77 1.15 -3.56
C ASP A 6 -2.52 1.97 -3.25
N LEU A 7 -1.76 2.29 -4.29
CA LEU A 7 -0.49 3.01 -4.25
C LEU A 7 -0.63 4.52 -4.47
N LYS A 8 -1.86 5.04 -4.63
CA LYS A 8 -2.10 6.47 -4.89
C LYS A 8 -1.59 7.34 -3.76
N ASN A 9 -0.97 8.44 -4.14
CA ASN A 9 -0.59 9.51 -3.21
C ASN A 9 -1.81 10.11 -2.50
N TYR A 10 -1.58 10.72 -1.34
CA TYR A 10 -2.58 11.53 -0.65
C TYR A 10 -1.97 12.83 -0.17
N THR A 11 -2.78 13.88 -0.04
CA THR A 11 -2.32 15.17 0.47
C THR A 11 -2.68 15.34 1.94
N PHE A 12 -1.86 16.07 2.67
CA PHE A 12 -2.13 16.43 4.06
C PHE A 12 -1.60 17.83 4.38
N GLY A 13 -2.18 18.46 5.39
CA GLY A 13 -1.81 19.81 5.84
C GLY A 13 -0.72 19.80 6.90
N LEU A 14 0.29 20.65 6.72
CA LEU A 14 1.40 20.90 7.64
C LEU A 14 1.48 22.39 7.96
N PRO A 15 1.50 22.81 9.23
CA PRO A 15 1.83 24.18 9.57
C PRO A 15 3.32 24.44 9.25
N ASP A 16 3.61 25.54 8.57
CA ASP A 16 4.97 26.02 8.36
C ASP A 16 5.53 26.73 9.60
N GLN A 17 6.76 27.26 9.50
CA GLN A 17 7.43 27.98 10.59
C GLN A 17 6.67 29.22 11.08
N LYS A 18 5.72 29.73 10.29
CA LYS A 18 4.87 30.88 10.62
C LYS A 18 3.46 30.46 11.06
N GLY A 19 3.20 29.15 11.15
CA GLY A 19 1.89 28.59 11.53
C GLY A 19 0.88 28.51 10.38
N VAL A 20 1.28 28.80 9.14
CA VAL A 20 0.38 28.74 7.97
C VAL A 20 0.31 27.30 7.45
N ILE A 21 -0.90 26.80 7.19
CA ILE A 21 -1.10 25.45 6.66
C ILE A 21 -0.64 25.39 5.20
N GLN A 22 0.38 24.59 4.95
CA GLN A 22 0.84 24.19 3.62
C GLN A 22 0.40 22.75 3.34
N PHE A 23 -0.08 22.50 2.12
CA PHE A 23 -0.46 21.14 1.70
C PHE A 23 0.75 20.46 1.07
N THR A 24 1.06 19.25 1.54
CA THR A 24 2.13 18.41 1.00
C THR A 24 1.56 17.08 0.51
N THR A 25 2.21 16.51 -0.49
CA THR A 25 1.84 15.21 -1.06
C THR A 25 2.66 14.10 -0.39
N TYR A 26 1.96 13.14 0.21
CA TYR A 26 2.51 11.89 0.69
C TYR A 26 2.73 10.94 -0.48
N GLN A 27 3.98 10.48 -0.68
CA GLN A 27 4.37 9.59 -1.77
C GLN A 27 4.21 8.12 -1.32
N PHE A 28 2.98 7.60 -1.36
CA PHE A 28 2.66 6.30 -0.77
C PHE A 28 3.51 5.15 -1.35
N GLN A 29 3.58 5.10 -2.69
CA GLN A 29 4.39 4.11 -3.38
C GLN A 29 5.85 4.18 -2.93
N LYS A 30 6.43 5.39 -2.93
CA LYS A 30 7.84 5.59 -2.58
C LYS A 30 8.13 5.21 -1.13
N THR A 31 7.20 5.49 -0.22
CA THR A 31 7.33 5.05 1.17
C THR A 31 7.45 3.54 1.28
N ILE A 32 6.68 2.73 0.53
CA ILE A 32 6.84 1.27 0.57
C ILE A 32 8.20 0.84 0.03
N GLU A 33 8.61 1.42 -1.10
CA GLU A 33 9.90 1.13 -1.74
C GLU A 33 11.07 1.39 -0.79
N ASP A 34 11.01 2.47 0.00
CA ASP A 34 12.08 2.87 0.92
C ASP A 34 11.98 2.16 2.27
N LEU A 35 10.76 1.81 2.70
CA LEU A 35 10.50 1.15 3.98
C LEU A 35 10.95 -0.32 3.96
N LEU A 36 10.62 -1.06 2.90
CA LEU A 36 10.89 -2.50 2.81
C LEU A 36 12.38 -2.88 2.98
N PRO A 37 13.34 -2.21 2.31
CA PRO A 37 14.76 -2.48 2.47
C PRO A 37 15.42 -1.59 3.52
N HIS A 38 14.65 -0.91 4.38
CA HIS A 38 15.21 0.10 5.28
C HIS A 38 16.24 -0.51 6.23
N HIS A 39 17.44 0.07 6.30
CA HIS A 39 18.58 -0.44 7.09
C HIS A 39 18.26 -0.69 8.57
N ASN A 40 17.42 0.14 9.19
CA ASN A 40 16.95 -0.04 10.57
C ASN A 40 16.16 -1.34 10.82
N LEU A 41 15.75 -2.07 9.79
CA LEU A 41 15.10 -3.38 9.94
C LEU A 41 16.11 -4.49 10.26
N GLY A 42 17.41 -4.26 10.07
CA GLY A 42 18.46 -5.24 10.38
C GLY A 42 18.37 -6.52 9.54
N LEU A 43 17.90 -6.41 8.30
CA LEU A 43 17.68 -7.55 7.41
C LEU A 43 19.00 -8.26 7.08
N ASN A 44 18.98 -9.59 7.09
CA ASN A 44 20.05 -10.39 6.51
C ASN A 44 19.94 -10.46 4.98
N GLY A 45 20.94 -11.06 4.31
CA GLY A 45 21.00 -11.13 2.85
C GLY A 45 19.74 -11.71 2.19
N PRO A 46 19.30 -12.93 2.56
CA PRO A 46 18.05 -13.50 2.07
C PRO A 46 16.80 -12.64 2.31
N GLU A 47 16.65 -12.06 3.51
CA GLU A 47 15.53 -11.18 3.83
C GLU A 47 15.52 -9.92 2.96
N LEU A 48 16.69 -9.34 2.70
CA LEU A 48 16.83 -8.20 1.81
C LEU A 48 16.45 -8.56 0.37
N LEU A 49 16.83 -9.74 -0.13
CA LEU A 49 16.45 -10.19 -1.47
C LEU A 49 14.92 -10.30 -1.60
N MET A 50 14.25 -10.90 -0.61
CA MET A 50 12.79 -10.99 -0.59
C MET A 50 12.13 -9.60 -0.55
N ALA A 51 12.65 -8.69 0.28
CA ALA A 51 12.18 -7.30 0.32
C ALA A 51 12.33 -6.61 -1.04
N MET A 52 13.49 -6.76 -1.68
CA MET A 52 13.75 -6.14 -2.99
C MET A 52 12.88 -6.69 -4.11
N ASP A 53 12.46 -7.96 -4.04
CA ASP A 53 11.54 -8.52 -5.04
C ASP A 53 10.13 -7.91 -4.90
N VAL A 54 9.68 -7.63 -3.67
CA VAL A 54 8.42 -6.90 -3.44
C VAL A 54 8.57 -5.43 -3.86
N VAL A 55 9.70 -4.78 -3.58
CA VAL A 55 9.99 -3.41 -4.04
C VAL A 55 9.84 -3.30 -5.56
N LYS A 56 10.48 -4.20 -6.33
CA LYS A 56 10.38 -4.20 -7.79
C LYS A 56 8.93 -4.35 -8.28
N LYS A 57 8.11 -5.19 -7.62
CA LYS A 57 6.68 -5.34 -7.96
C LYS A 57 5.91 -4.03 -7.75
N VAL A 58 6.22 -3.31 -6.67
CA VAL A 58 5.60 -2.02 -6.34
C VAL A 58 6.07 -0.93 -7.31
N GLU A 59 7.36 -0.87 -7.64
CA GLU A 59 7.94 0.12 -8.55
C GLU A 59 7.29 0.12 -9.94
N VAL A 60 7.00 -1.07 -10.49
CA VAL A 60 6.41 -1.21 -11.84
C VAL A 60 4.89 -1.08 -11.85
N ALA A 61 4.24 -1.05 -10.68
CA ALA A 61 2.80 -1.01 -10.56
C ALA A 61 2.25 0.39 -10.91
N LYS A 62 1.12 0.44 -11.63
CA LYS A 62 0.47 1.70 -12.03
C LYS A 62 -0.71 2.01 -11.13
N GLY A 63 -0.42 2.57 -9.95
CA GLY A 63 -1.42 3.05 -9.00
C GLY A 63 -2.02 1.97 -8.09
N GLU A 64 -2.03 0.70 -8.50
CA GLU A 64 -2.45 -0.42 -7.65
C GLU A 64 -1.53 -1.63 -7.90
N VAL A 65 -1.24 -2.40 -6.85
CA VAL A 65 -0.44 -3.63 -6.93
C VAL A 65 -1.21 -4.81 -6.37
N ILE A 66 -1.12 -5.95 -7.07
CA ILE A 66 -1.65 -7.23 -6.61
C ILE A 66 -0.53 -7.96 -5.87
N LEU A 67 -0.78 -8.26 -4.59
CA LEU A 67 0.16 -8.90 -3.69
C LEU A 67 -0.26 -10.35 -3.46
N THR A 68 0.70 -11.26 -3.44
CA THR A 68 0.48 -12.58 -2.83
C THR A 68 0.31 -12.42 -1.31
N GLU A 69 -0.18 -13.45 -0.62
CA GLU A 69 -0.27 -13.38 0.84
C GLU A 69 1.12 -13.24 1.48
N ASP A 70 2.16 -13.85 0.90
CA ASP A 70 3.55 -13.71 1.37
C ASP A 70 4.08 -12.28 1.17
N ASP A 71 3.83 -11.67 0.00
CA ASP A 71 4.22 -10.27 -0.26
C ASP A 71 3.54 -9.33 0.76
N TYR A 72 2.24 -9.56 1.01
CA TYR A 72 1.48 -8.78 1.97
C TYR A 72 1.99 -8.95 3.40
N GLN A 73 2.26 -10.18 3.81
CA GLN A 73 2.77 -10.50 5.14
C GLN A 73 4.13 -9.85 5.38
N LEU A 74 5.00 -9.82 4.36
CA LEU A 74 6.28 -9.12 4.41
C LEU A 74 6.12 -7.62 4.68
N ILE A 75 5.23 -6.93 3.94
CA ILE A 75 4.93 -5.51 4.16
C ILE A 75 4.36 -5.28 5.55
N LEU A 76 3.44 -6.16 5.99
CA LEU A 76 2.78 -6.07 7.28
C LEU A 76 3.78 -6.21 8.44
N ASP A 77 4.66 -7.20 8.38
CA ASP A 77 5.65 -7.44 9.42
C ASP A 77 6.74 -6.37 9.42
N THR A 78 7.06 -5.82 8.25
CA THR A 78 7.92 -4.63 8.15
C THR A 78 7.30 -3.44 8.88
N CYS A 79 6.01 -3.16 8.68
CA CYS A 79 5.31 -2.09 9.38
C CYS A 79 5.25 -2.31 10.90
N LYS A 80 5.20 -3.56 11.38
CA LYS A 80 5.24 -3.86 12.82
C LYS A 80 6.63 -3.63 13.43
N LYS A 81 7.69 -3.91 12.67
CA LYS A 81 9.08 -3.78 13.14
C LYS A 81 9.60 -2.35 13.06
N PHE A 82 9.21 -1.60 12.04
CA PHE A 82 9.73 -0.26 11.79
C PHE A 82 9.33 0.72 12.91
N ARG A 83 10.34 1.45 13.42
CA ARG A 83 10.18 2.51 14.41
C ARG A 83 10.56 3.83 13.75
N GLY A 84 9.59 4.71 13.53
CA GLY A 84 9.81 5.96 12.81
C GLY A 84 8.55 6.60 12.21
N PHE A 85 7.39 5.95 12.33
CA PHE A 85 6.13 6.54 11.88
C PHE A 85 5.78 7.80 12.66
N THR A 86 5.24 8.77 11.93
CA THR A 86 4.70 10.03 12.42
C THR A 86 3.18 10.03 12.28
N LYS A 87 2.51 11.07 12.81
CA LYS A 87 1.06 11.22 12.64
C LYS A 87 0.61 11.32 11.18
N TYR A 88 1.50 11.68 10.25
CA TYR A 88 1.17 11.83 8.83
C TYR A 88 1.15 10.49 8.08
N ASP A 89 1.69 9.44 8.70
CA ASP A 89 1.71 8.08 8.18
C ASP A 89 0.45 7.28 8.55
N GLU A 90 -0.50 7.87 9.29
CA GLU A 90 -1.71 7.16 9.72
C GLU A 90 -2.50 6.60 8.54
N GLN A 91 -2.71 7.40 7.49
CA GLN A 91 -3.41 6.96 6.28
C GLN A 91 -2.62 5.87 5.53
N PHE A 92 -1.29 5.98 5.51
CA PHE A 92 -0.42 4.94 4.98
C PHE A 92 -0.67 3.60 5.69
N LEU A 93 -0.56 3.60 7.03
CA LEU A 93 -0.76 2.42 7.86
C LEU A 93 -2.17 1.86 7.72
N ARG A 94 -3.21 2.70 7.74
CA ARG A 94 -4.60 2.27 7.57
C ARG A 94 -4.81 1.50 6.27
N ARG A 95 -4.20 1.94 5.15
CA ARG A 95 -4.32 1.24 3.87
C ARG A 95 -3.60 -0.10 3.87
N VAL A 96 -2.42 -0.17 4.47
CA VAL A 96 -1.68 -1.44 4.61
C VAL A 96 -2.46 -2.43 5.50
N TYR A 97 -2.91 -2.01 6.69
CA TYR A 97 -3.62 -2.88 7.63
C TYR A 97 -5.02 -3.30 7.16
N ASN A 98 -5.68 -2.48 6.33
CA ASN A 98 -7.00 -2.79 5.78
C ASN A 98 -6.95 -3.17 4.29
N CYS A 99 -5.82 -3.73 3.83
CA CYS A 99 -5.62 -4.10 2.43
C CYS A 99 -6.64 -5.17 2.00
N PRO A 100 -7.54 -4.87 1.04
CA PRO A 100 -8.65 -5.74 0.68
C PRO A 100 -8.17 -7.04 0.04
N VAL A 101 -8.84 -8.14 0.42
CA VAL A 101 -8.66 -9.46 -0.20
C VAL A 101 -9.42 -9.48 -1.53
N ILE A 102 -8.77 -9.98 -2.57
CA ILE A 102 -9.37 -10.27 -3.85
C ILE A 102 -9.94 -11.69 -3.75
N PRO A 103 -11.27 -11.88 -3.81
CA PRO A 103 -11.84 -13.21 -3.85
C PRO A 103 -11.36 -13.93 -5.11
N ASP A 104 -11.00 -15.21 -4.98
CA ASP A 104 -10.64 -16.05 -6.14
C ASP A 104 -11.74 -15.94 -7.20
N GLU A 105 -11.35 -15.72 -8.46
CA GLU A 105 -12.25 -15.53 -9.61
C GLU A 105 -13.04 -16.82 -9.91
N GLY A 106 -14.02 -17.13 -9.07
CA GLY A 106 -15.00 -18.20 -9.23
C GLY A 106 -16.43 -17.75 -8.94
N LYS A 107 -16.63 -16.50 -8.54
CA LYS A 107 -17.96 -15.87 -8.41
C LYS A 107 -17.98 -14.57 -9.19
N ILE A 108 -17.92 -14.68 -10.52
CA ILE A 108 -18.51 -13.64 -11.37
C ILE A 108 -20.00 -13.62 -11.02
N ILE A 109 -20.41 -12.71 -10.15
CA ILE A 109 -21.82 -12.34 -10.05
C ILE A 109 -22.10 -11.61 -11.36
N LYS A 110 -22.57 -12.36 -12.37
CA LYS A 110 -23.21 -11.76 -13.54
C LYS A 110 -24.41 -11.00 -13.00
N PHE A 111 -24.34 -9.68 -12.98
CA PHE A 111 -25.56 -8.88 -12.95
C PHE A 111 -26.24 -9.12 -14.29
N SER A 112 -27.17 -10.08 -14.33
CA SER A 112 -28.19 -10.13 -15.38
C SER A 112 -28.99 -8.85 -15.25
N ASP A 113 -28.77 -7.93 -16.19
CA ASP A 113 -29.57 -6.73 -16.34
C ASP A 113 -31.00 -7.13 -16.73
N ASN A 114 -31.82 -7.41 -15.72
CA ASN A 114 -33.24 -7.66 -15.87
C ASN A 114 -34.00 -6.33 -15.70
N GLY A 115 -33.92 -5.51 -16.76
CA GLY A 115 -35.07 -4.83 -17.34
C GLY A 115 -35.52 -3.49 -16.75
N LYS A 116 -35.63 -2.49 -17.64
CA LYS A 116 -36.96 -1.94 -17.99
C LYS A 116 -36.97 -1.08 -19.26
N LYS A 117 -37.70 -1.64 -20.25
CA LYS A 117 -38.76 -1.04 -21.08
C LYS A 117 -38.46 0.18 -21.95
N SER A 118 -38.47 -0.11 -23.25
CA SER A 118 -39.00 0.72 -24.32
C SER A 118 -40.21 1.56 -23.90
N LYS A 119 -40.17 2.83 -24.26
CA LYS A 119 -41.31 3.59 -24.76
C LYS A 119 -40.83 4.47 -25.90
#